data_AF-A0AAU9XVG7-F1
#
_entry.id   AF-A0AAU9XVG7-F1
#
_cell.length_a   1.000
_cell.length_b   1.000
_cell.length_c   1.000
_cell.angle_alpha   90.00
_cell.angle_beta   90.00
_cell.angle_gamma   90.00
#
_symmetry.space_group_name_H-M   'P 1'
#
loop_
_entity.id
_entity.type
_entity.pdbx_description
1 polymer ?
#
loop_
_entity_poly.entity_id
_entity_poly.type
_entity_poly.pdbx_seq_one_letter_code
_entity_poly.pdbx_strand_id
1 'polypeptide(L)'
;MSYATTTETLRIQRITVDQLRTELKVNRIKVSEAANELKTYVEKIQREDPLVTGVPGNQNPFKERSSFQLSCKFNRQFGYITRCDLLFPLRVNGFRAKLQHCRALLDKIPGIEMSCEEQKELLIKCKTQYTEKCELLRNYRNLPVFAEAFVKETK
;
A
#
# COMPACT_ATOMS: atom_id res chain seq x y z
N MET A 1 20.52 -4.93 46.52
CA MET A 1 19.90 -6.25 46.25
C MET A 1 19.31 -6.21 44.83
N SER A 2 20.02 -6.73 43.81
CA SER A 2 19.65 -6.60 42.38
C SER A 2 19.59 -7.92 41.62
N TYR A 3 19.72 -9.06 42.29
CA TYR A 3 19.80 -10.39 41.66
C TYR A 3 18.45 -10.94 41.17
N ALA A 4 17.32 -10.28 41.50
CA ALA A 4 15.98 -10.73 41.11
C ALA A 4 15.64 -10.44 39.63
N THR A 5 16.25 -9.43 39.01
CA THR A 5 16.02 -9.11 37.59
C THR A 5 16.82 -10.01 36.66
N THR A 6 18.00 -10.48 37.07
CA THR A 6 18.86 -11.34 36.23
C THR A 6 18.26 -12.72 35.98
N THR A 7 17.57 -13.30 36.95
CA THR A 7 16.94 -14.63 36.79
C THR A 7 15.71 -14.60 35.90
N GLU A 8 14.93 -13.52 35.96
CA GLU A 8 13.76 -13.33 35.10
C GLU A 8 14.17 -13.00 33.65
N THR A 9 15.20 -12.18 33.45
CA THR A 9 15.74 -11.93 32.10
C THR A 9 16.30 -13.20 31.47
N LEU A 10 16.98 -14.05 32.24
CA LEU A 10 17.45 -15.36 31.77
C LEU A 10 16.31 -16.30 31.40
N ARG A 11 15.18 -16.27 32.12
CA ARG A 11 13.97 -17.03 31.77
C ARG A 11 13.39 -16.58 30.43
N ILE A 12 13.20 -15.28 30.26
CA ILE A 12 12.67 -14.69 29.03
C ILE A 12 13.58 -15.04 27.85
N GLN A 13 14.90 -14.92 28.02
CA GLN A 13 15.87 -15.27 26.98
C GLN A 13 15.77 -16.75 26.54
N ARG A 14 15.57 -17.68 27.48
CA ARG A 14 15.38 -19.10 27.15
C ARG A 14 14.12 -19.31 26.32
N ILE A 15 13.01 -18.71 26.72
CA ILE A 15 11.73 -18.79 26.00
C ILE A 15 11.90 -18.22 24.58
N THR A 16 12.54 -17.06 24.44
CA THR A 16 12.81 -16.44 23.14
C THR A 16 13.69 -17.32 22.26
N VAL A 17 14.74 -17.94 22.81
CA VAL A 17 15.60 -18.85 22.06
C VAL A 17 14.84 -20.08 21.58
N ASP A 18 13.96 -20.64 22.42
CA ASP A 18 13.15 -21.80 22.05
C ASP A 18 12.09 -21.46 20.99
N GLN A 19 11.53 -20.24 21.04
CA GLN A 19 10.67 -19.70 19.98
C GLN A 19 11.44 -19.57 18.65
N LEU A 20 12.63 -18.95 18.67
CA LEU A 20 13.46 -18.78 17.48
C LEU A 20 13.90 -20.13 16.88
N ARG A 21 14.20 -21.12 17.71
CA ARG A 21 14.50 -22.50 17.27
C ARG A 21 13.31 -23.14 16.55
N THR A 22 12.09 -22.82 16.98
CA THR A 22 10.87 -23.31 16.35
C THR A 22 10.62 -22.60 15.02
N GLU A 23 10.79 -21.28 14.95
CA GLU A 23 10.66 -20.49 13.73
C GLU A 23 11.73 -20.81 12.66
N LEU A 24 12.93 -21.22 13.10
CA LEU A 24 13.99 -21.66 12.20
C LEU A 24 13.58 -22.93 11.43
N LYS A 25 12.83 -23.83 12.09
CA LYS A 25 12.38 -25.11 11.52
C LYS A 25 11.21 -24.96 10.55
N VAL A 26 10.67 -23.75 10.37
CA VAL A 26 9.61 -23.49 9.40
C VAL A 26 10.18 -23.51 7.98
N ASN A 27 9.65 -24.39 7.14
CA ASN A 27 10.02 -24.48 5.73
C ASN A 27 9.49 -23.25 4.99
N ARG A 28 10.40 -22.50 4.34
CA ARG A 28 10.07 -21.31 3.56
C ARG A 28 10.00 -21.67 2.08
N ILE A 29 8.97 -21.18 1.40
CA ILE A 29 8.85 -21.26 -0.06
C ILE A 29 9.45 -20.03 -0.73
N LYS A 30 9.78 -20.10 -2.03
CA LYS A 30 10.32 -18.94 -2.76
C LYS A 30 9.24 -17.87 -2.88
N VAL A 31 9.62 -16.61 -2.67
CA VAL A 31 8.69 -15.48 -2.79
C VAL A 31 8.07 -15.41 -4.20
N SER A 32 8.83 -15.75 -5.24
CA SER A 32 8.34 -15.83 -6.62
C SER A 32 7.22 -16.87 -6.80
N GLU A 33 7.31 -18.00 -6.10
CA GLU A 33 6.34 -19.09 -6.17
C GLU A 33 5.06 -18.70 -5.41
N ALA A 34 5.21 -18.21 -4.17
CA ALA A 34 4.09 -17.70 -3.38
C ALA A 34 3.32 -16.57 -4.10
N ALA A 35 4.04 -15.65 -4.75
CA ALA A 35 3.43 -14.55 -5.49
C ALA A 35 2.63 -15.04 -6.71
N ASN A 36 3.13 -16.06 -7.42
CA ASN A 36 2.41 -16.67 -8.53
C ASN A 36 1.15 -17.40 -8.06
N GLU A 37 1.23 -18.16 -6.97
CA GLU A 37 0.07 -18.82 -6.37
C GLU A 37 -1.02 -17.82 -5.97
N LEU A 38 -0.64 -16.75 -5.29
CA LEU A 38 -1.56 -15.67 -4.91
C LEU A 38 -2.21 -15.02 -6.13
N LYS A 39 -1.42 -14.73 -7.17
CA LYS A 39 -1.94 -14.16 -8.43
C LYS A 39 -2.97 -15.09 -9.08
N THR A 40 -2.63 -16.38 -9.23
CA THR A 40 -3.54 -17.38 -9.80
C THR A 40 -4.81 -17.55 -8.96
N TYR A 41 -4.72 -17.48 -7.63
CA TYR A 41 -5.88 -17.52 -6.75
C TYR A 41 -6.80 -16.32 -6.94
N VAL A 42 -6.22 -15.12 -6.97
CA VAL A 42 -6.97 -13.86 -7.17
C VAL A 42 -7.65 -13.85 -8.54
N GLU A 43 -6.96 -14.26 -9.62
CA GLU A 43 -7.53 -14.30 -10.97
C GLU A 43 -8.73 -15.27 -11.08
N LYS A 44 -8.71 -16.38 -10.35
CA LYS A 44 -9.84 -17.33 -10.30
C LYS A 44 -11.06 -16.73 -9.63
N ILE A 45 -10.86 -16.05 -8.50
CA ILE A 45 -11.95 -15.52 -7.65
C ILE A 45 -12.44 -14.16 -8.13
N GLN A 46 -11.63 -13.43 -8.91
CA GLN A 46 -11.96 -12.09 -9.39
C GLN A 46 -13.34 -12.02 -10.07
N ARG A 47 -13.74 -13.08 -10.79
CA ARG A 47 -15.02 -13.15 -11.49
C ARG A 47 -16.21 -13.36 -10.56
N GLU A 48 -15.98 -13.97 -9.41
CA GLU A 48 -16.99 -14.25 -8.39
C GLU A 48 -17.06 -13.12 -7.36
N ASP A 49 -16.02 -12.28 -7.26
CA ASP A 49 -15.99 -11.13 -6.37
C ASP A 49 -16.99 -10.04 -6.82
N PRO A 50 -18.09 -9.85 -6.06
CA PRO A 50 -19.13 -8.87 -6.34
C PRO A 50 -18.62 -7.41 -6.32
N LEU A 51 -17.52 -7.15 -5.60
CA LEU A 51 -16.92 -5.83 -5.44
C LEU A 51 -16.01 -5.46 -6.62
N VAL A 52 -15.47 -6.45 -7.34
CA VAL A 52 -14.58 -6.22 -8.47
C VAL A 52 -15.34 -6.20 -9.79
N THR A 53 -16.24 -7.14 -10.01
CA THR A 53 -17.04 -7.23 -11.25
C THR A 53 -18.25 -6.31 -11.27
N GLY A 54 -18.74 -5.92 -10.08
CA GLY A 54 -19.96 -5.15 -9.94
C GLY A 54 -21.20 -6.01 -10.08
N VAL A 55 -22.05 -5.99 -9.06
CA VAL A 55 -23.31 -6.75 -9.08
C VAL A 55 -24.36 -6.01 -9.91
N PRO A 56 -25.01 -6.66 -10.89
CA PRO A 56 -26.17 -6.06 -11.55
C PRO A 56 -27.23 -5.79 -10.48
N GLY A 57 -27.77 -4.57 -10.45
CA GLY A 57 -28.48 -4.06 -9.29
C GLY A 57 -29.64 -4.93 -8.75
N ASN A 58 -30.21 -5.85 -9.53
CA ASN A 58 -31.27 -6.75 -9.07
C ASN A 58 -30.79 -7.91 -8.17
N GLN A 59 -29.49 -8.24 -8.18
CA GLN A 59 -28.89 -9.26 -7.33
C GLN A 59 -28.21 -8.67 -6.08
N ASN A 60 -28.08 -7.34 -6.00
CA ASN A 60 -27.49 -6.66 -4.85
C ASN A 60 -28.54 -6.51 -3.73
N PRO A 61 -28.39 -7.17 -2.57
CA PRO A 61 -29.34 -7.08 -1.45
C PRO A 61 -29.45 -5.68 -0.86
N PHE A 62 -28.45 -4.82 -1.10
CA PHE A 62 -28.38 -3.44 -0.62
C PHE A 62 -28.80 -2.41 -1.68
N LYS A 63 -29.33 -2.85 -2.84
CA LYS A 63 -29.88 -1.93 -3.83
C LYS A 63 -31.13 -1.28 -3.25
N GLU A 64 -31.22 0.05 -3.33
CA GLU A 64 -32.46 0.76 -3.04
C GLU A 64 -33.58 0.18 -3.92
N ARG A 65 -34.69 -0.23 -3.30
CA ARG A 65 -35.94 -0.48 -4.02
C ARG A 65 -36.33 0.88 -4.60
N SER A 66 -36.09 1.09 -5.90
CA SER A 66 -36.67 2.21 -6.63
C SER A 66 -38.16 2.20 -6.37
N SER A 67 -38.60 3.14 -5.54
CA SER A 67 -39.99 3.45 -5.18
C SER A 67 -40.98 2.36 -5.60
N PHE A 68 -41.26 1.41 -4.70
CA PHE A 68 -42.68 1.09 -4.59
C PHE A 68 -43.32 2.40 -4.20
N GLN A 69 -43.97 3.03 -5.17
CA GLN A 69 -45.05 3.95 -4.96
C GLN A 69 -46.10 3.16 -4.19
N LEU A 70 -45.83 2.95 -2.89
CA LEU A 70 -46.89 2.81 -1.92
C LEU A 70 -47.63 4.11 -2.09
N SER A 71 -48.77 4.03 -2.77
CA SER A 71 -49.84 5.00 -2.68
C SER A 71 -50.32 5.01 -1.24
N CYS A 72 -49.46 5.44 -0.30
CA CYS A 72 -49.85 5.91 0.99
C CYS A 72 -50.58 7.20 0.70
N LYS A 73 -51.91 7.11 0.62
CA LYS A 73 -52.79 8.27 0.67
C LYS A 73 -52.30 9.13 1.84
N PHE A 74 -51.89 10.34 1.51
CA PHE A 74 -51.51 11.37 2.46
C PHE A 74 -52.73 11.64 3.36
N ASN A 75 -52.82 10.92 4.48
CA ASN A 75 -53.80 11.27 5.50
C ASN A 75 -53.16 12.32 6.39
N ARG A 76 -53.67 13.54 6.23
CA ARG A 76 -53.19 14.82 6.77
C ARG A 76 -53.36 14.95 8.29
N GLN A 77 -53.41 13.84 9.04
CA GLN A 77 -53.91 13.84 10.41
C GLN A 77 -52.84 13.61 11.49
N PHE A 78 -51.61 13.24 11.13
CA PHE A 78 -50.55 13.07 12.13
C PHE A 78 -49.26 13.77 11.69
N GLY A 79 -49.00 14.91 12.31
CA GLY A 79 -47.84 15.75 12.08
C GLY A 79 -46.60 15.23 12.77
N TYR A 80 -45.77 14.49 12.04
CA TYR A 80 -44.36 14.32 12.37
C TYR A 80 -43.53 14.22 11.09
N ILE A 81 -42.60 15.16 10.93
CA ILE A 81 -41.58 15.16 9.89
C ILE A 81 -40.46 14.24 10.38
N THR A 82 -40.33 13.04 9.80
CA THR A 82 -39.17 12.17 10.03
C THR A 82 -37.98 12.70 9.24
N ARG A 83 -37.15 13.46 9.94
CA ARG A 83 -35.89 14.07 9.54
C ARG A 83 -34.78 13.02 9.35
N CYS A 84 -34.89 12.10 8.38
CA CYS A 84 -33.86 11.08 8.16
C CYS A 84 -33.41 10.84 6.70
N ASP A 85 -34.02 11.44 5.68
CA ASP A 85 -33.79 11.02 4.29
C ASP A 85 -32.66 11.75 3.53
N LEU A 86 -31.84 12.57 4.18
CA LEU A 86 -30.79 13.37 3.50
C LEU A 86 -29.35 12.97 3.80
N LEU A 87 -29.10 11.99 4.67
CA LEU A 87 -27.73 11.67 5.12
C LEU A 87 -27.03 10.57 4.32
N PHE A 88 -27.77 9.76 3.55
CA PHE A 88 -27.22 8.57 2.89
C PHE A 88 -26.56 8.82 1.52
N PRO A 89 -27.10 9.66 0.61
CA PRO A 89 -26.51 9.88 -0.72
C PRO A 89 -25.16 10.63 -0.67
N LEU A 90 -24.98 11.51 0.31
CA LEU A 90 -23.75 12.31 0.47
C LEU A 90 -22.54 11.44 0.83
N ARG A 91 -22.75 10.31 1.53
CA ARG A 91 -21.67 9.47 2.05
C ARG A 91 -21.04 8.59 0.96
N VAL A 92 -21.86 8.08 0.03
CA VAL A 92 -21.40 7.21 -1.08
C VAL A 92 -20.65 8.03 -2.14
N ASN A 93 -21.13 9.23 -2.46
CA ASN A 93 -20.45 10.14 -3.37
C ASN A 93 -19.09 10.61 -2.80
N GLY A 94 -19.02 10.86 -1.49
CA GLY A 94 -17.76 11.18 -0.81
C GLY A 94 -16.74 10.03 -0.84
N PHE A 95 -17.19 8.77 -0.70
CA PHE A 95 -16.31 7.60 -0.80
C PHE A 95 -15.78 7.41 -2.23
N ARG A 96 -16.64 7.57 -3.25
CA ARG A 96 -16.24 7.48 -4.66
C ARG A 96 -15.24 8.56 -5.05
N ALA A 97 -15.44 9.79 -4.59
CA ALA A 97 -14.51 10.90 -4.82
C ALA A 97 -13.15 10.65 -4.17
N LYS A 98 -13.12 10.09 -2.94
CA LYS A 98 -11.87 9.71 -2.26
C LYS A 98 -11.12 8.60 -3.01
N LEU A 99 -11.83 7.56 -3.48
CA LEU A 99 -11.24 6.49 -4.30
C LEU A 99 -10.66 7.02 -5.61
N GLN A 100 -11.36 7.90 -6.31
CA GLN A 100 -10.86 8.55 -7.53
C GLN A 100 -9.64 9.43 -7.26
N HIS A 101 -9.64 10.15 -6.13
CA HIS A 101 -8.49 10.95 -5.71
C HIS A 101 -7.27 10.06 -5.42
N CYS A 102 -7.44 8.95 -4.70
CA CYS A 102 -6.37 7.98 -4.47
C CYS A 102 -5.83 7.40 -5.79
N ARG A 103 -6.71 7.10 -6.76
CA ARG A 103 -6.30 6.60 -8.08
C ARG A 103 -5.49 7.63 -8.86
N ALA A 104 -5.93 8.88 -8.86
CA ALA A 104 -5.20 9.99 -9.48
C ALA A 104 -3.87 10.32 -8.79
N LEU A 105 -3.70 9.98 -7.51
CA LEU A 105 -2.41 10.08 -6.81
C LEU A 105 -1.47 8.95 -7.23
N LEU A 106 -1.97 7.74 -7.45
CA LEU A 106 -1.16 6.61 -7.92
C LEU A 106 -0.63 6.86 -9.33
N ASP A 107 -1.43 7.43 -10.23
CA ASP A 107 -1.01 7.76 -11.60
C ASP A 107 0.11 8.84 -11.64
N LYS A 108 0.28 9.61 -10.56
CA LYS A 108 1.33 10.64 -10.43
C LYS A 108 2.63 10.12 -9.85
N ILE A 109 2.68 8.88 -9.37
CA ILE A 109 3.92 8.30 -8.82
C ILE A 109 4.76 7.78 -9.99
N PRO A 110 5.95 8.36 -10.24
CA PRO A 110 6.80 7.90 -11.33
C PRO A 110 7.24 6.46 -11.09
N GLY A 111 7.07 5.59 -12.09
CA GLY A 111 7.54 4.21 -12.08
C GLY A 111 6.49 3.13 -11.79
N ILE A 112 5.22 3.48 -11.52
CA ILE A 112 4.13 2.50 -11.30
C ILE A 112 3.71 1.76 -12.58
N GLU A 113 3.81 2.42 -13.74
CA GLU A 113 3.48 1.85 -15.06
C GLU A 113 4.67 1.13 -15.73
N MET A 114 5.86 1.13 -15.11
CA MET A 114 7.05 0.56 -15.73
C MET A 114 7.09 -0.96 -15.55
N SER A 115 7.35 -1.69 -16.64
CA SER A 115 7.61 -3.12 -16.57
C SER A 115 8.82 -3.40 -15.67
N CYS A 116 8.83 -4.54 -14.99
CA CYS A 116 9.95 -4.97 -14.14
C CYS A 116 11.30 -4.98 -14.91
N GLU A 117 11.25 -5.13 -16.24
CA GLU A 117 12.42 -5.05 -17.11
C GLU A 117 12.92 -3.60 -17.29
N GLU A 118 12.03 -2.65 -17.56
CA GLU A 118 12.38 -1.24 -17.73
C GLU A 118 12.93 -0.62 -16.43
N GLN A 119 12.39 -1.03 -15.28
CA GLN A 119 12.91 -0.60 -13.98
C GLN A 119 14.34 -1.09 -13.75
N LYS A 120 14.67 -2.32 -14.18
CA LYS A 120 16.03 -2.87 -14.09
C LYS A 120 16.98 -2.12 -15.01
N GLU A 121 16.57 -1.80 -16.24
CA GLU A 121 17.39 -1.04 -17.18
C GLU A 121 17.69 0.37 -16.67
N LEU A 122 16.70 1.08 -16.11
CA LEU A 122 16.94 2.39 -15.48
C LEU A 122 17.89 2.28 -14.30
N LEU A 123 17.77 1.24 -13.47
CA LEU A 123 18.66 1.02 -12.34
C LEU A 123 20.10 0.76 -12.81
N ILE A 124 20.29 -0.04 -13.86
CA ILE A 124 21.59 -0.31 -14.48
C ILE A 124 22.19 0.98 -15.02
N LYS A 125 21.40 1.80 -15.73
CA LYS A 125 21.83 3.10 -16.27
C LYS A 125 22.23 4.09 -15.17
N CYS A 126 21.47 4.15 -14.08
CA CYS A 126 21.84 4.99 -12.94
C CYS A 126 23.13 4.52 -12.26
N LYS A 127 23.34 3.21 -12.16
CA LYS A 127 24.56 2.62 -11.59
C LYS A 127 25.78 2.92 -12.47
N THR A 128 25.68 2.77 -13.78
CA THR A 128 26.79 3.06 -14.70
C THR A 128 27.18 4.53 -14.66
N GLN A 129 26.19 5.45 -14.64
CA GLN A 129 26.45 6.88 -14.48
C GLN A 129 27.13 7.21 -13.14
N TYR A 130 26.73 6.56 -12.05
CA TYR A 130 27.36 6.75 -10.75
C TYR A 130 28.82 6.27 -10.78
N THR A 131 29.10 5.10 -11.34
CA THR A 131 30.48 4.58 -11.47
C THR A 131 31.35 5.48 -12.33
N GLU A 132 30.85 5.94 -13.47
CA GLU A 132 31.57 6.89 -14.33
C GLU A 132 31.88 8.20 -13.57
N LYS A 133 30.89 8.74 -12.85
CA LYS A 133 31.09 9.95 -12.04
C LYS A 133 32.11 9.74 -10.92
N CYS A 134 32.11 8.58 -10.27
CA CYS A 134 33.09 8.22 -9.26
C CYS A 134 34.50 8.03 -9.85
N GLU A 135 34.62 7.46 -11.04
CA GLU A 135 35.89 7.31 -11.75
C GLU A 135 36.46 8.66 -12.18
N LEU A 136 35.62 9.56 -12.70
CA LEU A 136 36.02 10.94 -13.00
C LEU A 136 36.52 11.63 -11.72
N LEU A 137 35.79 11.53 -10.60
CA LEU A 137 36.24 12.09 -9.34
C LEU A 137 37.58 11.50 -8.85
N ARG A 138 37.85 10.21 -9.10
CA ARG A 138 39.15 9.59 -8.80
C ARG A 138 40.26 10.11 -9.73
N ASN A 139 39.99 10.25 -11.02
CA ASN A 139 40.95 10.71 -12.02
C ASN A 139 41.30 12.19 -11.84
N TYR A 140 40.32 13.01 -11.46
CA TYR A 140 40.50 14.45 -11.24
C TYR A 140 40.81 14.81 -9.78
N ARG A 141 41.02 13.81 -8.90
CA ARG A 141 41.29 14.00 -7.45
C ARG A 141 42.47 14.92 -7.15
N ASN A 142 43.46 14.97 -8.06
CA ASN A 142 44.70 15.73 -7.88
C ASN A 142 44.76 17.00 -8.75
N LEU A 143 43.64 17.44 -9.34
CA LEU A 143 43.62 18.70 -10.10
C LEU A 143 43.69 19.90 -9.14
N PRO A 144 44.57 20.88 -9.38
CA PRO A 144 44.78 22.03 -8.50
C PRO A 144 43.50 22.89 -8.31
N VAL A 145 42.55 22.82 -9.25
CA VAL A 145 41.24 23.49 -9.18
C VAL A 145 40.42 23.06 -7.94
N PHE A 146 40.54 21.81 -7.51
CA PHE A 146 39.82 21.33 -6.31
C PHE A 146 40.59 21.60 -5.01
N ALA A 147 41.92 21.70 -5.05
CA ALA A 147 42.73 22.02 -3.88
C ALA A 147 42.55 23.48 -3.43
N GLU A 148 42.39 24.42 -4.37
CA GLU A 148 42.17 25.84 -4.06
C GLU A 148 40.76 26.14 -3.50
N ALA A 149 39.77 25.31 -3.85
CA ALA A 149 38.40 25.45 -3.34
C ALA A 149 38.31 25.11 -1.83
N PHE A 150 39.04 24.10 -1.37
CA PHE A 150 39.09 23.74 0.06
C PHE A 150 39.84 24.78 0.92
N VAL A 151 40.83 25.48 0.37
CA VAL A 151 41.59 26.50 1.11
C VAL A 151 40.78 27.79 1.31
N LYS A 152 39.80 28.08 0.43
CA LYS A 152 38.92 29.25 0.57
C LYS A 152 37.78 29.08 1.56
N GLU A 153 37.37 27.85 1.89
CA GLU A 153 36.33 27.61 2.90
C GLU A 153 36.84 27.62 4.36
N THR A 154 38.17 27.62 4.56
CA THR A 154 38.81 27.63 5.88
C THR A 154 39.43 28.97 6.28
N LYS A 155 39.02 30.09 5.67
CA LYS A 155 39.40 31.45 6.09
C LYS A 155 38.19 32.31 6.37
#